data_AF-A0A2S8FYJ8-F1
#
_entry.id   AF-A0A2S8FYJ8-F1
#
_cell.length_a   1.000
_cell.length_b   1.000
_cell.length_c   1.000
_cell.angle_alpha   90.00
_cell.angle_beta   90.00
_cell.angle_gamma   90.00
#
_symmetry.space_group_name_H-M   'P 1'
#
loop_
_entity.id
_entity.type
_entity.pdbx_description
1 polymer ?
#
loop_
_entity_poly.entity_id
_entity_poly.type
_entity_poly.pdbx_seq_one_letter_code
_entity_poly.pdbx_strand_id
1 'polypeptide(L)'
;MVDRVPCRDCGAMILPVTFAENDGLCATCVRIPEELRRAQREYDRRLRTGEVFTLNEDERKTARESNALGLLSAAWKLEPDYYSDRSADSPSSVLASAAEMPNGEGYLVDGEQKRLNFTFNEFYTVCDYSDLKLGLFFAYSSDSLRQQVDRERHVGQGCPCCGVGVGWYPSRFHMPRNLGFQLVKAILENERLPQVQWIEADDFSYVNQGKG
;
A
#
# COMPACT_ATOMS: atom_id res chain seq x y z
N MET A 1 0.85 36.78 -28.97
CA MET A 1 0.83 35.68 -27.98
C MET A 1 0.58 34.40 -28.78
N VAL A 2 1.38 33.35 -28.62
CA VAL A 2 1.11 32.07 -29.29
C VAL A 2 0.17 31.28 -28.38
N ASP A 3 -1.02 30.97 -28.87
CA ASP A 3 -1.98 30.15 -28.13
C ASP A 3 -1.40 28.74 -27.98
N ARG A 4 -1.09 28.39 -26.74
CA ARG A 4 -0.60 27.05 -26.40
C ARG A 4 -1.77 26.07 -26.43
N VAL A 5 -1.47 24.82 -26.72
CA VAL A 5 -2.44 23.72 -26.75
C VAL A 5 -2.05 22.67 -25.70
N PRO A 6 -3.02 22.01 -25.03
CA PRO A 6 -2.71 21.00 -24.01
C PRO A 6 -2.19 19.71 -24.65
N CYS A 7 -1.17 19.11 -24.05
CA CYS A 7 -0.72 17.74 -24.33
C CYS A 7 -1.87 16.75 -24.09
N ARG A 8 -2.08 15.79 -25.01
CA ARG A 8 -3.15 14.80 -24.92
C ARG A 8 -3.06 13.88 -23.69
N ASP A 9 -1.85 13.63 -23.18
CA ASP A 9 -1.64 12.71 -22.06
C ASP A 9 -1.53 13.41 -20.70
N CYS A 10 -0.69 14.44 -20.57
CA CYS A 10 -0.45 15.09 -19.28
C CYS A 10 -1.13 16.45 -19.11
N GLY A 11 -1.81 16.96 -20.15
CA GLY A 11 -2.47 18.27 -20.11
C GLY A 11 -1.54 19.49 -20.11
N ALA A 12 -0.22 19.29 -20.10
CA ALA A 12 0.74 20.40 -20.11
C ALA A 12 0.57 21.28 -21.36
N MET A 13 0.58 22.60 -21.18
CA MET A 13 0.41 23.57 -22.28
C MET A 13 1.69 23.67 -23.12
N ILE A 14 1.64 23.17 -24.36
CA ILE A 14 2.76 23.12 -25.31
C ILE A 14 2.52 24.02 -26.52
N LEU A 15 3.59 24.28 -27.26
CA LEU A 15 3.49 25.04 -28.51
C LEU A 15 2.76 24.21 -29.57
N PRO A 16 1.95 24.83 -30.45
CA PRO A 16 1.28 24.13 -31.55
C PRO A 16 2.25 23.36 -32.46
N VAL A 17 3.47 23.88 -32.66
CA VAL A 17 4.51 23.18 -33.43
C VAL A 17 4.92 21.86 -32.76
N THR A 18 5.17 21.87 -31.44
CA THR A 18 5.48 20.66 -30.66
C THR A 18 4.32 19.67 -30.68
N PHE A 19 3.08 20.18 -30.62
CA PHE A 19 1.88 19.35 -30.72
C PHE A 19 1.79 18.67 -32.09
N ALA A 20 2.06 19.39 -33.18
CA ALA A 20 2.04 18.83 -34.53
C ALA A 20 3.19 17.82 -34.76
N GLU A 21 4.40 18.11 -34.27
CA GLU A 21 5.59 17.26 -34.45
C GLU A 21 5.53 15.96 -33.64
N ASN A 22 4.86 15.97 -32.49
CA ASN A 22 4.80 14.84 -31.57
C ASN A 22 3.39 14.22 -31.47
N ASP A 23 2.58 14.31 -32.52
CA ASP A 23 1.22 13.72 -32.59
C ASP A 23 0.31 14.05 -31.39
N GLY A 24 0.43 15.28 -30.89
CA GLY A 24 -0.35 15.82 -29.77
C GLY A 24 0.29 15.64 -28.40
N LEU A 25 1.57 15.24 -28.33
CA LEU A 25 2.30 15.01 -27.08
C LEU A 25 3.32 16.11 -26.77
N CYS A 26 3.65 16.26 -25.49
CA CYS A 26 4.80 17.08 -25.10
C CYS A 26 6.13 16.31 -25.30
N ALA A 27 7.24 17.05 -25.28
CA ALA A 27 8.58 16.47 -25.46
C ALA A 27 8.95 15.38 -24.42
N THR A 28 8.32 15.41 -23.23
CA THR A 28 8.50 14.38 -22.21
C THR A 28 7.64 13.15 -22.52
N CYS A 29 6.35 13.34 -22.80
CA CYS A 29 5.43 12.24 -23.06
C CYS A 29 5.80 11.43 -24.31
N VAL A 30 6.26 12.08 -25.38
CA VAL A 30 6.65 11.36 -26.61
C VAL A 30 7.80 10.37 -26.39
N ARG A 31 8.63 10.58 -25.36
CA ARG A 31 9.74 9.69 -25.00
C ARG A 31 9.31 8.49 -24.15
N ILE A 32 8.10 8.50 -23.63
CA ILE A 32 7.56 7.39 -22.84
C ILE A 32 6.92 6.39 -23.82
N PRO A 33 7.27 5.09 -23.74
CA PRO A 33 6.64 4.04 -24.54
C PRO A 33 5.10 4.11 -24.47
N GLU A 34 4.44 3.90 -25.61
CA GLU A 34 2.97 3.95 -25.70
C GLU A 34 2.28 3.00 -24.72
N GLU A 35 2.86 1.82 -24.47
CA GLU A 35 2.36 0.85 -23.50
C GLU A 35 2.27 1.44 -22.08
N LEU A 36 3.32 2.12 -21.62
CA LEU A 36 3.34 2.75 -20.29
C LEU A 36 2.38 3.95 -20.23
N ARG A 37 2.26 4.72 -21.32
CA ARG A 37 1.28 5.82 -21.39
C ARG A 37 -0.15 5.29 -21.36
N ARG A 38 -0.42 4.18 -22.05
CA ARG A 38 -1.72 3.51 -22.02
C ARG A 38 -2.03 2.97 -20.62
N ALA A 39 -1.07 2.33 -19.95
CA ALA A 39 -1.21 1.86 -18.59
C ALA A 39 -1.53 3.02 -17.62
N GLN A 40 -0.83 4.14 -17.74
CA GLN A 40 -1.11 5.35 -16.95
C GLN A 40 -2.52 5.90 -17.20
N ARG A 41 -2.94 6.03 -18.47
CA ARG A 41 -4.30 6.51 -18.80
C ARG A 41 -5.38 5.59 -18.25
N GLU A 42 -5.16 4.28 -18.29
CA GLU A 42 -6.08 3.30 -17.73
C GLU A 42 -6.13 3.39 -16.21
N TYR A 43 -4.97 3.53 -15.55
CA TYR A 43 -4.91 3.76 -14.11
C TYR A 43 -5.65 5.05 -13.69
N ASP A 44 -5.41 6.17 -14.38
CA ASP A 44 -6.10 7.43 -14.10
C ASP A 44 -7.61 7.35 -14.39
N ARG A 45 -8.03 6.56 -15.39
CA ARG A 45 -9.45 6.24 -15.60
C ARG A 45 -10.03 5.48 -14.41
N ARG A 46 -9.37 4.39 -13.98
CA ARG A 46 -9.78 3.58 -12.83
C ARG A 46 -9.82 4.39 -11.53
N LEU A 47 -8.88 5.30 -11.35
CA LEU A 47 -8.86 6.22 -10.21
C LEU A 47 -10.08 7.15 -10.22
N ARG A 48 -10.41 7.75 -11.37
CA ARG A 48 -11.59 8.62 -11.52
C ARG A 48 -12.91 7.88 -11.38
N THR A 49 -12.99 6.63 -11.83
CA THR A 49 -14.21 5.80 -11.70
C THR A 49 -14.30 5.08 -10.35
N GLY A 50 -13.27 5.18 -9.50
CA GLY A 50 -13.18 4.51 -8.21
C GLY A 50 -12.89 3.01 -8.27
N GLU A 51 -12.68 2.45 -9.46
CA GLU A 51 -12.39 1.02 -9.67
C GLU A 51 -11.08 0.57 -9.01
N VAL A 52 -10.13 1.49 -8.80
CA VAL A 52 -8.87 1.18 -8.11
C VAL A 52 -9.08 0.85 -6.63
N PHE A 53 -10.17 1.31 -6.01
CA PHE A 53 -10.39 1.14 -4.58
C PHE A 53 -11.10 -0.16 -4.18
N THR A 54 -11.53 -0.94 -5.18
CA THR A 54 -12.26 -2.20 -4.95
C THR A 54 -11.55 -3.34 -5.65
N LEU A 55 -11.59 -4.52 -5.05
CA LEU A 55 -11.00 -5.71 -5.67
C LEU A 55 -11.65 -5.99 -7.03
N ASN A 56 -10.82 -6.06 -8.07
CA ASN A 56 -11.21 -6.59 -9.36
C ASN A 56 -11.34 -8.12 -9.30
N GLU A 57 -11.82 -8.74 -10.38
CA GLU A 57 -12.07 -10.19 -10.39
C GLU A 57 -10.79 -11.02 -10.20
N ASP A 58 -9.67 -10.57 -10.74
CA ASP A 58 -8.40 -11.30 -10.67
C ASP A 58 -7.79 -11.22 -9.27
N GLU A 59 -7.85 -10.05 -8.63
CA GLU A 59 -7.44 -9.87 -7.23
C GLU A 59 -8.30 -10.70 -6.27
N ARG A 60 -9.60 -10.88 -6.57
CA ARG A 60 -10.47 -11.77 -5.77
C ARG A 60 -10.06 -13.23 -5.90
N LYS A 61 -9.54 -13.65 -7.05
CA LYS A 61 -9.04 -15.02 -7.28
C LYS A 61 -7.72 -15.26 -6.54
N THR A 62 -6.91 -14.24 -6.35
CA THR A 62 -5.63 -14.33 -5.62
C THR A 62 -5.76 -14.03 -4.13
N ALA A 63 -6.90 -13.55 -3.66
CA ALA A 63 -7.17 -13.27 -2.26
C ALA A 63 -7.00 -14.51 -1.38
N ARG A 64 -6.17 -14.39 -0.33
CA ARG A 64 -5.87 -15.50 0.60
C ARG A 64 -6.28 -15.15 2.02
N GLU A 65 -6.64 -16.17 2.79
CA GLU A 65 -6.78 -16.06 4.23
C GLU A 65 -5.41 -16.16 4.94
N SER A 66 -5.32 -15.69 6.19
CA SER A 66 -4.07 -15.71 6.97
C SER A 66 -3.47 -17.11 7.14
N ASN A 67 -4.29 -18.16 7.27
CA ASN A 67 -3.82 -19.54 7.38
C ASN A 67 -3.24 -20.07 6.06
N ALA A 68 -3.79 -19.67 4.91
CA ALA A 68 -3.31 -20.10 3.59
C ALA A 68 -1.93 -19.53 3.24
N LEU A 69 -1.53 -18.44 3.92
CA LEU A 69 -0.20 -17.82 3.86
C LEU A 69 0.71 -18.26 5.02
N GLY A 70 0.24 -19.15 5.91
CA GLY A 70 1.02 -19.61 7.06
C GLY A 70 1.25 -18.58 8.16
N LEU A 71 0.53 -17.44 8.17
CA LEU A 71 0.72 -16.39 9.17
C LEU A 71 0.39 -16.86 10.59
N LEU A 72 -0.64 -17.70 10.76
CA LEU A 72 -1.13 -18.10 12.08
C LEU A 72 -0.21 -19.10 12.78
N SER A 73 0.49 -19.93 12.01
CA SER A 73 1.45 -20.93 12.52
C SER A 73 2.87 -20.39 12.67
N ALA A 74 3.14 -19.16 12.23
CA ALA A 74 4.48 -18.59 12.23
C ALA A 74 4.87 -18.14 13.65
N ALA A 75 6.13 -18.43 14.02
CA ALA A 75 6.72 -17.97 15.27
C ALA A 75 7.24 -16.52 15.10
N TRP A 76 6.32 -15.56 15.10
CA TRP A 76 6.64 -14.14 14.93
C TRP A 76 7.54 -13.61 16.05
N LYS A 77 8.56 -12.85 15.65
CA LYS A 77 9.52 -12.16 16.52
C LYS A 77 9.60 -10.70 16.10
N LEU A 78 10.19 -9.88 16.97
CA LEU A 78 10.52 -8.50 16.64
C LEU A 78 11.61 -8.45 15.56
N GLU A 79 11.48 -7.55 14.58
CA GLU A 79 12.52 -7.29 13.58
C GLU A 79 13.79 -6.74 14.27
N PRO A 80 14.90 -7.50 14.35
CA PRO A 80 16.05 -7.17 15.19
C PRO A 80 16.64 -5.79 14.91
N ASP A 81 16.74 -5.39 13.65
CA ASP A 81 17.35 -4.11 13.29
C ASP A 81 16.51 -2.93 13.80
N TYR A 82 15.18 -3.00 13.62
CA TYR A 82 14.25 -1.95 14.04
C TYR A 82 14.23 -1.72 15.56
N TYR A 83 14.29 -2.81 16.33
CA TYR A 83 14.16 -2.78 17.79
C TYR A 83 15.48 -2.85 18.54
N SER A 84 16.62 -2.82 17.85
CA SER A 84 17.96 -2.87 18.45
C SER A 84 18.16 -1.85 19.58
N ASP A 85 17.63 -0.64 19.42
CA ASP A 85 17.69 0.46 20.39
C ASP A 85 16.33 0.78 21.05
N ARG A 86 15.33 -0.12 20.95
CA ARG A 86 13.96 0.12 21.45
C ARG A 86 13.62 -0.80 22.61
N SER A 87 12.90 -0.26 23.60
CA SER A 87 12.43 -1.00 24.78
C SER A 87 11.18 -1.85 24.48
N ALA A 88 11.30 -2.81 23.56
CA ALA A 88 10.24 -3.73 23.20
C ALA A 88 10.70 -5.18 23.40
N ASP A 89 9.91 -5.93 24.16
CA ASP A 89 10.33 -7.25 24.64
C ASP A 89 9.63 -8.40 23.88
N SER A 90 8.48 -8.11 23.26
CA SER A 90 7.71 -9.09 22.49
C SER A 90 6.78 -8.45 21.46
N PRO A 91 6.35 -9.19 20.41
CA PRO A 91 5.34 -8.72 19.46
C PRO A 91 4.05 -8.22 20.13
N SER A 92 3.56 -8.94 21.15
CA SER A 92 2.36 -8.55 21.90
C SER A 92 2.56 -7.24 22.66
N SER A 93 3.76 -6.99 23.22
CA SER A 93 4.08 -5.72 23.89
C SER A 93 4.12 -4.53 22.93
N VAL A 94 4.62 -4.75 21.71
CA VAL A 94 4.61 -3.73 20.65
C VAL A 94 3.18 -3.41 20.26
N LEU A 95 2.34 -4.42 20.04
CA LEU A 95 0.94 -4.22 19.68
C LEU A 95 0.17 -3.47 20.77
N ALA A 96 0.38 -3.83 22.04
CA ALA A 96 -0.23 -3.14 23.18
C ALA A 96 0.21 -1.67 23.26
N SER A 97 1.50 -1.39 23.12
CA SER A 97 2.03 -0.02 23.14
C SER A 97 1.54 0.80 21.94
N ALA A 98 1.50 0.19 20.76
CA ALA A 98 1.01 0.79 19.53
C ALA A 98 -0.48 1.18 19.63
N ALA A 99 -1.29 0.44 20.38
CA ALA A 99 -2.70 0.75 20.57
C ALA A 99 -2.92 2.08 21.32
N GLU A 100 -1.96 2.50 22.15
CA GLU A 100 -2.01 3.74 22.93
C GLU A 100 -1.43 4.96 22.19
N MET A 101 -0.74 4.76 21.07
CA MET A 101 -0.11 5.84 20.30
C MET A 101 -1.02 6.36 19.18
N PRO A 102 -1.00 7.65 18.82
CA PRO A 102 -1.79 8.14 17.71
C PRO A 102 -1.27 7.63 16.35
N ASN A 103 0.04 7.40 16.23
CA ASN A 103 0.68 6.92 15.02
C ASN A 103 1.88 6.06 15.36
N GLY A 104 2.24 5.19 14.44
CA GLY A 104 3.39 4.32 14.62
C GLY A 104 3.38 3.16 13.65
N GLU A 105 4.24 2.21 13.93
CA GLU A 105 4.58 1.11 13.05
C GLU A 105 5.13 -0.04 13.90
N GLY A 106 4.92 -1.26 13.41
CA GLY A 106 5.47 -2.47 14.01
C GLY A 106 5.93 -3.42 12.92
N TYR A 107 7.15 -3.91 13.09
CA TYR A 107 7.82 -4.81 12.15
C TYR A 107 8.07 -6.17 12.81
N LEU A 108 7.56 -7.24 12.23
CA LEU A 108 7.73 -8.59 12.73
C LEU A 108 8.40 -9.46 11.67
N VAL A 109 9.21 -10.42 12.14
CA VAL A 109 9.90 -11.39 11.29
C VAL A 109 9.74 -12.79 11.85
N ASP A 110 9.67 -13.80 10.98
CA ASP A 110 9.66 -15.21 11.38
C ASP A 110 11.03 -15.89 11.20
N GLY A 111 11.10 -17.19 11.49
CA GLY A 111 12.33 -17.98 11.32
C GLY A 111 12.78 -18.17 9.86
N GLU A 112 11.91 -17.88 8.89
CA GLU A 112 12.14 -18.03 7.45
C GLU A 112 12.34 -16.67 6.75
N GLN A 113 12.56 -15.58 7.51
CA GLN A 113 12.71 -14.21 7.00
C GLN A 113 11.43 -13.66 6.32
N LYS A 114 10.26 -14.25 6.59
CA LYS A 114 8.98 -13.65 6.22
C LYS A 114 8.72 -12.47 7.14
N ARG A 115 8.14 -11.42 6.59
CA ARG A 115 7.88 -10.18 7.33
C ARG A 115 6.40 -9.90 7.42
N LEU A 116 5.97 -9.43 8.58
CA LEU A 116 4.63 -8.93 8.84
C LEU A 116 4.77 -7.54 9.43
N ASN A 117 4.28 -6.55 8.70
CA ASN A 117 4.38 -5.16 9.09
C ASN A 117 2.98 -4.60 9.31
N PHE A 118 2.84 -3.68 10.25
CA PHE A 118 1.64 -2.88 10.41
C PHE A 118 2.04 -1.43 10.67
N THR A 119 1.52 -0.52 9.88
CA THR A 119 1.72 0.93 10.05
C THR A 119 0.37 1.59 10.25
N PHE A 120 0.29 2.56 11.16
CA PHE A 120 -0.99 3.12 11.59
C PHE A 120 -0.92 4.61 11.93
N ASN A 121 -2.09 5.24 11.86
CA ASN A 121 -2.38 6.54 12.43
C ASN A 121 -3.67 6.46 13.24
N GLU A 122 -4.24 7.62 13.61
CA GLU A 122 -5.43 7.68 14.46
C GLU A 122 -6.67 7.01 13.82
N PHE A 123 -6.71 6.93 12.49
CA PHE A 123 -7.87 6.50 11.71
C PHE A 123 -7.69 5.11 11.11
N TYR A 124 -6.50 4.84 10.58
CA TYR A 124 -6.25 3.70 9.72
C TYR A 124 -5.04 2.89 10.17
N THR A 125 -5.08 1.61 9.82
CA THR A 125 -3.94 0.71 9.85
C THR A 125 -3.82 0.07 8.46
N VAL A 126 -2.59 -0.01 7.96
CA VAL A 126 -2.23 -0.82 6.80
C VAL A 126 -1.34 -1.95 7.30
N CYS A 127 -1.66 -3.19 6.91
CA CYS A 127 -0.83 -4.35 7.20
C CYS A 127 -0.32 -4.95 5.90
N ASP A 128 0.98 -5.24 5.84
CA ASP A 128 1.61 -5.91 4.72
C ASP A 128 2.39 -7.14 5.19
N TYR A 129 2.45 -8.13 4.32
CA TYR A 129 3.14 -9.37 4.53
C TYR A 129 4.01 -9.67 3.32
N SER A 130 5.28 -9.96 3.53
CA SER A 130 6.21 -10.31 2.46
C SER A 130 6.88 -11.65 2.71
N ASP A 131 6.86 -12.51 1.69
CA ASP A 131 7.60 -13.76 1.62
C ASP A 131 8.34 -13.78 0.28
N LEU A 132 9.66 -14.01 0.29
CA LEU A 132 10.47 -14.07 -0.92
C LEU A 132 9.98 -15.09 -1.96
N LYS A 133 9.25 -16.13 -1.53
CA LYS A 133 8.68 -17.16 -2.39
C LYS A 133 7.30 -16.81 -2.92
N LEU A 134 6.49 -16.08 -2.15
CA LEU A 134 5.08 -15.82 -2.46
C LEU A 134 4.82 -14.39 -2.95
N GLY A 135 5.71 -13.45 -2.69
CA GLY A 135 5.54 -12.04 -3.03
C GLY A 135 5.09 -11.18 -1.85
N LEU A 136 4.52 -10.02 -2.17
CA LEU A 136 4.04 -9.01 -1.24
C LEU A 136 2.51 -9.00 -1.22
N PHE A 137 1.95 -9.04 -0.02
CA PHE A 137 0.52 -9.08 0.21
C PHE A 137 0.10 -7.94 1.12
N PHE A 138 -1.07 -7.39 0.89
CA PHE A 138 -1.70 -6.38 1.75
C PHE A 138 -2.99 -6.90 2.33
N ALA A 139 -3.20 -6.64 3.61
CA ALA A 139 -4.47 -6.91 4.24
C ALA A 139 -5.57 -5.98 3.69
N TYR A 140 -6.71 -6.56 3.38
CA TYR A 140 -7.87 -5.88 2.81
C TYR A 140 -9.15 -6.43 3.44
N SER A 141 -10.10 -5.54 3.73
CA SER A 141 -11.46 -5.92 4.14
C SER A 141 -12.51 -5.15 3.35
N SER A 142 -13.77 -5.53 3.48
CA SER A 142 -14.89 -4.74 2.94
C SER A 142 -14.97 -3.32 3.51
N ASP A 143 -14.35 -3.10 4.68
CA ASP A 143 -14.36 -1.85 5.43
C ASP A 143 -13.13 -0.99 5.12
N SER A 144 -12.19 -1.49 4.31
CA SER A 144 -11.11 -0.68 3.74
C SER A 144 -11.65 0.53 2.97
N LEU A 145 -10.85 1.59 2.88
CA LEU A 145 -11.21 2.78 2.13
C LEU A 145 -11.58 2.46 0.68
N ARG A 146 -12.73 2.97 0.25
CA ARG A 146 -13.26 2.87 -1.12
C ARG A 146 -13.10 4.16 -1.93
N GLN A 147 -12.24 5.05 -1.43
CA GLN A 147 -11.97 6.36 -1.99
C GLN A 147 -10.54 6.76 -1.68
N GLN A 148 -10.08 7.83 -2.31
CA GLN A 148 -8.78 8.43 -2.04
C GLN A 148 -8.68 8.79 -0.55
N VAL A 149 -7.60 8.35 0.11
CA VAL A 149 -7.30 8.76 1.47
C VAL A 149 -6.95 10.25 1.52
N ASP A 150 -7.46 10.96 2.52
CA ASP A 150 -7.07 12.34 2.78
C ASP A 150 -5.56 12.41 3.00
N ARG A 151 -4.90 13.42 2.42
CA ARG A 151 -3.43 13.57 2.46
C ARG A 151 -2.85 13.49 3.88
N GLU A 152 -3.53 14.10 4.85
CA GLU A 152 -3.13 14.15 6.25
C GLU A 152 -3.36 12.83 7.00
N ARG A 153 -4.20 11.95 6.44
CA ARG A 153 -4.55 10.64 6.99
C ARG A 153 -3.91 9.49 6.21
N HIS A 154 -3.09 9.79 5.21
CA HIS A 154 -2.38 8.80 4.44
C HIS A 154 -1.33 8.13 5.34
N VAL A 155 -1.39 6.81 5.47
CA VAL A 155 -0.37 6.01 6.15
C VAL A 155 0.84 5.86 5.22
N GLY A 156 2.00 6.31 5.70
CA GLY A 156 3.28 6.10 5.02
C GLY A 156 3.83 4.71 5.30
N GLN A 157 4.67 4.19 4.41
CA GLN A 157 5.46 2.99 4.65
C GLN A 157 6.83 3.37 5.21
N GLY A 158 7.27 2.74 6.30
CA GLY A 158 8.62 2.89 6.84
C GLY A 158 9.54 1.73 6.47
N CYS A 159 10.86 1.96 6.50
CA CYS A 159 11.85 0.88 6.37
C CYS A 159 11.80 -0.02 7.61
N PRO A 160 11.66 -1.35 7.47
CA PRO A 160 11.81 -2.27 8.59
C PRO A 160 13.19 -2.22 9.26
N CYS A 161 14.19 -1.61 8.62
CA CYS A 161 15.52 -1.44 9.18
C CYS A 161 15.64 -0.28 10.19
N CYS A 162 14.89 0.80 9.98
CA CYS A 162 15.13 2.06 10.71
C CYS A 162 13.91 2.97 10.87
N GLY A 163 12.75 2.59 10.31
CA GLY A 163 11.52 3.39 10.33
C GLY A 163 11.52 4.61 9.40
N VAL A 164 12.58 4.84 8.63
CA VAL A 164 12.61 5.95 7.67
C VAL A 164 11.54 5.74 6.61
N GLY A 165 10.72 6.76 6.36
CA GLY A 165 9.66 6.72 5.36
C GLY A 165 10.19 6.45 3.95
N VAL A 166 9.71 5.37 3.33
CA VAL A 166 10.10 4.92 1.99
C VAL A 166 9.03 5.16 0.93
N GLY A 167 7.78 5.38 1.34
CA GLY A 167 6.68 5.59 0.41
C GLY A 167 5.33 5.76 1.10
N TRP A 168 4.26 5.61 0.32
CA TRP A 168 2.88 5.69 0.79
C TRP A 168 2.16 4.41 0.38
N TYR A 169 1.29 3.89 1.25
CA TYR A 169 0.52 2.69 0.93
C TYR A 169 -0.68 3.01 0.03
N PRO A 170 -1.12 2.15 -0.88
CA PRO A 170 -2.35 2.41 -1.63
C PRO A 170 -3.58 2.66 -0.72
N SER A 171 -4.45 3.63 -1.07
CA SER A 171 -5.61 4.03 -0.25
C SER A 171 -6.49 2.84 0.10
N ARG A 172 -6.69 1.94 -0.86
CA ARG A 172 -7.53 0.75 -0.74
C ARG A 172 -7.12 -0.24 0.36
N PHE A 173 -5.91 -0.12 0.91
CA PHE A 173 -5.42 -0.97 1.99
C PHE A 173 -5.46 -0.29 3.37
N HIS A 174 -5.97 0.95 3.43
CA HIS A 174 -6.26 1.63 4.68
C HIS A 174 -7.53 1.04 5.29
N MET A 175 -7.35 0.12 6.23
CA MET A 175 -8.43 -0.44 7.03
C MET A 175 -8.70 0.43 8.25
N PRO A 176 -9.91 0.40 8.83
CA PRO A 176 -10.17 1.00 10.13
C PRO A 176 -9.12 0.52 11.14
N ARG A 177 -8.56 1.46 11.91
CA ARG A 177 -7.45 1.19 12.84
C ARG A 177 -7.73 -0.03 13.72
N ASN A 178 -8.88 -0.05 14.38
CA ASN A 178 -9.29 -1.15 15.25
C ASN A 178 -9.25 -2.52 14.56
N LEU A 179 -9.68 -2.60 13.30
CA LEU A 179 -9.66 -3.84 12.53
C LEU A 179 -8.23 -4.30 12.22
N GLY A 180 -7.32 -3.37 11.88
CA GLY A 180 -5.91 -3.70 11.68
C GLY A 180 -5.24 -4.21 12.96
N PHE A 181 -5.53 -3.60 14.11
CA PHE A 181 -5.04 -4.10 15.40
C PHE A 181 -5.63 -5.47 15.76
N GLN A 182 -6.92 -5.70 15.48
CA GLN A 182 -7.56 -7.02 15.64
C GLN A 182 -6.91 -8.07 14.75
N LEU A 183 -6.55 -7.73 13.51
CA LEU A 183 -5.86 -8.63 12.60
C LEU A 183 -4.50 -9.08 13.14
N VAL A 184 -3.66 -8.12 13.54
CA VAL A 184 -2.32 -8.44 14.07
C VAL A 184 -2.45 -9.25 15.36
N LYS A 185 -3.39 -8.88 16.25
CA LYS A 185 -3.67 -9.65 17.47
C LYS A 185 -4.07 -11.09 17.14
N ALA A 186 -5.03 -11.28 16.24
CA ALA A 186 -5.48 -12.61 15.83
C ALA A 186 -4.33 -13.45 15.27
N ILE A 187 -3.44 -12.86 14.47
CA ILE A 187 -2.26 -13.56 13.95
C ILE A 187 -1.32 -14.00 15.07
N LEU A 188 -1.02 -13.12 16.02
CA LEU A 188 -0.15 -13.44 17.16
C LEU A 188 -0.77 -14.48 18.10
N GLU A 189 -2.10 -14.56 18.16
CA GLU A 189 -2.86 -15.52 18.97
C GLU A 189 -3.25 -16.79 18.18
N ASN A 190 -2.80 -16.93 16.93
CA ASN A 190 -3.12 -18.05 16.03
C ASN A 190 -4.64 -18.22 15.81
N GLU A 191 -5.36 -17.10 15.74
CA GLU A 191 -6.79 -17.01 15.48
C GLU A 191 -7.09 -16.52 14.06
N ARG A 192 -8.22 -16.96 13.49
CA ARG A 192 -8.69 -16.49 12.18
C ARG A 192 -9.47 -15.20 12.33
N LEU A 193 -9.29 -14.30 11.37
CA LEU A 193 -10.12 -13.10 11.20
C LEU A 193 -10.78 -13.11 9.80
N PRO A 194 -11.92 -13.80 9.62
CA PRO A 194 -12.47 -14.11 8.30
C PRO A 194 -12.87 -12.90 7.45
N GLN A 195 -13.14 -11.75 8.07
CA GLN A 195 -13.46 -10.53 7.32
C GLN A 195 -12.26 -9.86 6.65
N VAL A 196 -11.03 -10.34 6.90
CA VAL A 196 -9.81 -9.82 6.28
C VAL A 196 -9.21 -10.87 5.34
N GLN A 197 -8.84 -10.41 4.15
CA GLN A 197 -8.12 -11.18 3.14
C GLN A 197 -6.79 -10.51 2.82
N TRP A 198 -5.84 -11.29 2.32
CA TRP A 198 -4.52 -10.85 1.89
C TRP A 198 -4.47 -10.83 0.37
N ILE A 199 -4.18 -9.67 -0.20
CA ILE A 199 -4.21 -9.42 -1.64
C ILE A 199 -2.79 -9.20 -2.12
N GLU A 200 -2.35 -9.99 -3.09
CA GLU A 200 -1.11 -9.75 -3.82
C GLU A 200 -1.29 -8.51 -4.69
N ALA A 201 -0.43 -7.49 -4.52
CA ALA A 201 -0.56 -6.24 -5.27
C ALA A 201 0.79 -5.59 -5.59
N ASP A 202 0.92 -5.13 -6.84
CA ASP A 202 2.10 -4.41 -7.38
C ASP A 202 1.83 -2.90 -7.57
N ASP A 203 0.73 -2.38 -7.04
CA ASP A 203 0.24 -1.00 -7.26
C ASP A 203 1.14 0.11 -6.66
N PHE A 204 2.26 -0.26 -6.02
CA PHE A 204 3.17 0.67 -5.34
C PHE A 204 3.76 1.75 -6.25
N SER A 205 3.89 1.47 -7.55
CA SER A 205 4.50 2.37 -8.53
C SER A 205 3.75 3.69 -8.75
N TYR A 206 2.49 3.79 -8.32
CA TYR A 206 1.61 4.93 -8.60
C TYR A 206 1.23 5.77 -7.37
N VAL A 207 1.71 5.39 -6.18
CA VAL A 207 1.27 5.99 -4.92
C VAL A 207 2.07 7.26 -4.57
N ASN A 208 1.37 8.32 -4.21
CA ASN A 208 1.92 9.55 -3.63
C ASN A 208 1.09 9.95 -2.40
N GLN A 209 1.59 10.90 -1.60
CA GLN A 209 0.79 11.40 -0.47
C GLN A 209 -0.56 11.97 -0.97
N GLY A 210 -1.67 11.54 -0.37
CA GLY A 210 -3.03 11.83 -0.85
C GLY A 210 -3.39 11.34 -2.28
N LYS A 211 -2.61 10.47 -2.92
CA LYS A 211 -2.93 9.89 -4.24
C LYS A 211 -2.57 8.41 -4.33
N GLY A 212 -3.49 7.58 -4.82
CA GLY A 212 -3.32 6.13 -4.94
C GLY A 212 -4.26 5.39 -4.01
#